data_AF-A0A3M0L6E8-F1
#
_entry.id   AF-A0A3M0L6E8-F1
#
_cell.length_a   1.000
_cell.length_b   1.000
_cell.length_c   1.000
_cell.angle_alpha   90.00
_cell.angle_beta   90.00
_cell.angle_gamma   90.00
#
_symmetry.space_group_name_H-M   'P 1'
#
loop_
_entity.id
_entity.type
_entity.pdbx_description
1 polymer ?
#
loop_
_entity_poly.entity_id
_entity_poly.type
_entity_poly.pdbx_seq_one_letter_code
_entity_poly.pdbx_strand_id
1 'polypeptide(L)'
;MPQVSPSWSLPSTEKPRGKDTTGGAFSRGQGTRHLFVSGCRSVQSGISLPCCPQCAAVGEAIILHYMDDVLMCVPNDDLLSHALDLTIDSLADAGFELQEEKIQRMPPWKYLGLEIGKRTTVPQKLVVKNNIRTLADVQQLCRSFNWVRPWLGLTTEDLDPLFNVLKVGEEQSSPRTLTQEARAAREKVQDCMATRQANRCKSDLPFKFIILGKLPHLHGVIFQWEKVEKSKKDKDCRDPLLIIEWFFLSHHRSKRMTRPQELVAELIRKARTWIRELAGCDFECIHIPIEVNSGQITKAMLEHLLHENEALQFALDSYKGQISIHQPAHKLFKEQIQFKLSLKGVQSRRPLKALTVFTDACGASHKSVITWKDPQTQLWEKDIVKVEGSPQVAELAAVVRAFEKFPEPFNLITDSAYGAGVVSRAEQAVLSEVSNSALFNLLSN
;
A
#
# COMPACT_ATOMS: atom_id res chain seq x y z
N MET A 1 41.92 -41.65 10.45
CA MET A 1 40.89 -41.55 9.38
C MET A 1 39.53 -41.66 10.04
N PRO A 2 38.66 -40.66 9.85
CA PRO A 2 37.69 -40.71 8.76
C PRO A 2 37.53 -39.38 8.01
N GLN A 3 36.55 -39.39 7.11
CA GLN A 3 36.40 -38.63 5.88
C GLN A 3 35.98 -37.16 6.02
N VAL A 4 36.31 -36.43 4.95
CA VAL A 4 35.87 -35.10 4.57
C VAL A 4 34.34 -35.01 4.43
N SER A 5 33.76 -33.92 4.94
CA SER A 5 32.53 -33.31 4.42
C SER A 5 32.72 -31.79 4.44
N PRO A 6 32.52 -31.07 3.33
CA PRO A 6 32.73 -29.63 3.29
C PRO A 6 31.56 -28.89 3.94
N SER A 7 31.87 -28.12 4.97
CA SER A 7 30.97 -27.14 5.58
C SER A 7 30.67 -26.01 4.59
N TRP A 8 29.46 -25.99 4.05
CA TRP A 8 28.88 -24.79 3.42
C TRP A 8 27.82 -24.22 4.37
N SER A 9 28.29 -23.41 5.31
CA SER A 9 27.47 -22.44 6.03
C SER A 9 27.26 -21.25 5.11
N LEU A 10 26.05 -21.10 4.56
CA LEU A 10 25.64 -19.88 3.87
C LEU A 10 25.51 -18.76 4.92
N PRO A 11 26.17 -17.61 4.70
CA PRO A 11 26.07 -16.47 5.60
C PRO A 11 24.64 -15.95 5.60
N SER A 12 24.14 -15.71 6.80
CA SER A 12 23.09 -14.74 7.10
C SER A 12 23.32 -13.48 6.26
N THR A 13 22.47 -13.27 5.25
CA THR A 13 22.44 -12.02 4.51
C THR A 13 21.89 -10.95 5.43
N GLU A 14 22.82 -10.22 6.05
CA GLU A 14 22.60 -8.87 6.51
C GLU A 14 21.81 -8.09 5.45
N LYS A 15 20.79 -7.37 5.92
CA LYS A 15 20.09 -6.33 5.17
C LYS A 15 21.12 -5.46 4.42
N PRO A 16 20.99 -5.27 3.11
CA PRO A 16 21.48 -4.04 2.52
C PRO A 16 20.59 -2.92 3.03
N ARG A 17 21.10 -2.12 3.99
CA ARG A 17 20.73 -0.71 4.06
C ARG A 17 21.12 -0.09 2.72
N GLY A 18 20.23 0.72 2.14
CA GLY A 18 20.50 1.46 0.92
C GLY A 18 19.81 0.87 -0.30
N LYS A 19 18.54 1.25 -0.47
CA LYS A 19 17.93 1.62 -1.76
C LYS A 19 16.58 2.25 -1.45
N ASP A 20 16.66 3.47 -0.93
CA ASP A 20 15.55 4.40 -0.94
C ASP A 20 15.34 4.83 -2.40
N THR A 21 14.43 4.13 -3.09
CA THR A 21 13.89 4.58 -4.37
C THR A 21 12.44 4.97 -4.15
N THR A 22 12.21 6.22 -3.77
CA THR A 22 11.00 7.01 -4.09
C THR A 22 11.26 8.47 -3.73
N GLY A 23 11.99 9.19 -4.57
CA GLY A 23 12.06 10.65 -4.54
C GLY A 23 10.89 11.23 -5.34
N GLY A 24 9.69 11.26 -4.76
CA GLY A 24 8.53 11.94 -5.33
C GLY A 24 8.51 13.40 -4.90
N ALA A 25 9.01 14.31 -5.73
CA ALA A 25 8.97 15.75 -5.44
C ALA A 25 7.57 16.33 -5.70
N PHE A 26 6.86 16.73 -4.64
CA PHE A 26 5.64 17.52 -4.76
C PHE A 26 5.96 18.99 -5.05
N SER A 27 5.70 19.42 -6.27
CA SER A 27 5.71 20.83 -6.62
C SER A 27 4.46 21.56 -6.09
N ARG A 28 4.62 22.31 -4.98
CA ARG A 28 3.59 23.18 -4.37
C ARG A 28 2.99 24.14 -5.40
N GLY A 29 1.69 24.39 -5.32
CA GLY A 29 0.93 25.18 -6.27
C GLY A 29 0.18 26.34 -5.62
N GLN A 30 0.81 27.51 -5.58
CA GLN A 30 0.14 28.79 -5.79
C GLN A 30 1.12 29.72 -6.51
N GLY A 31 0.79 30.17 -7.71
CA GLY A 31 1.65 31.06 -8.52
C GLY A 31 2.98 30.46 -8.98
N THR A 32 3.37 29.29 -8.46
CA THR A 32 4.75 28.80 -8.53
C THR A 32 5.12 28.32 -9.93
N ARG A 33 6.01 29.06 -10.58
CA ARG A 33 6.61 28.71 -11.87
C ARG A 33 7.92 28.00 -11.63
N HIS A 34 8.18 27.04 -12.52
CA HIS A 34 9.30 26.14 -12.39
C HIS A 34 10.30 26.38 -13.50
N LEU A 35 11.55 26.12 -13.17
CA LEU A 35 12.59 25.96 -14.14
C LEU A 35 13.41 24.73 -13.81
N PHE A 36 13.64 23.94 -14.84
CA PHE A 36 14.48 22.77 -14.81
C PHE A 36 15.81 23.06 -15.49
N VAL A 37 16.91 22.71 -14.85
CA VAL A 37 18.25 22.64 -15.45
C VAL A 37 18.69 21.19 -15.33
N SER A 38 18.96 20.54 -16.46
CA SER A 38 19.52 19.18 -16.47
C SER A 38 20.84 19.17 -17.20
N GLY A 39 21.79 18.43 -16.65
CA GLY A 39 23.08 18.18 -17.28
C GLY A 39 24.16 19.10 -16.72
N CYS A 40 24.76 18.68 -15.62
CA CYS A 40 26.14 18.99 -15.31
C CYS A 40 27.03 17.88 -15.90
N ARG A 41 27.96 18.21 -16.78
CA ARG A 41 29.15 17.38 -16.98
C ARG A 41 30.29 18.06 -16.23
N SER A 42 30.86 17.39 -15.22
CA SER A 42 32.07 17.90 -14.59
C SER A 42 33.24 17.74 -15.57
N VAL A 43 33.88 18.84 -15.94
CA VAL A 43 35.20 18.81 -16.54
C VAL A 43 36.20 18.94 -15.40
N GLN A 44 36.94 17.85 -15.18
CA GLN A 44 38.12 17.70 -14.29
C GLN A 44 37.90 17.49 -12.78
N SER A 45 38.29 16.27 -12.37
CA SER A 45 38.87 15.85 -11.09
C SER A 45 38.27 16.38 -9.78
N GLY A 46 37.38 15.56 -9.21
CA GLY A 46 37.55 15.11 -7.83
C GLY A 46 37.03 16.01 -6.73
N ILE A 47 35.70 16.16 -6.62
CA ILE A 47 35.06 16.49 -5.34
C ILE A 47 33.79 15.64 -5.20
N SER A 48 33.75 14.84 -4.14
CA SER A 48 32.57 14.06 -3.74
C SER A 48 31.62 14.96 -2.95
N LEU A 49 30.34 14.96 -3.30
CA LEU A 49 29.30 15.61 -2.48
C LEU A 49 28.19 14.60 -2.15
N PRO A 50 27.71 14.55 -0.88
CA PRO A 50 26.85 13.47 -0.40
C PRO A 50 25.40 13.64 -0.86
N CYS A 51 24.82 12.56 -1.37
CA CYS A 51 23.41 12.42 -1.71
C CYS A 51 22.48 12.64 -0.51
N CYS A 52 21.71 13.73 -0.54
CA CYS A 52 20.38 13.87 0.06
C CYS A 52 19.61 14.96 -0.74
N PRO A 53 18.28 14.88 -0.92
CA PRO A 53 17.51 16.00 -1.43
C PRO A 53 17.45 17.07 -0.33
N GLN A 54 18.44 17.97 -0.30
CA GLN A 54 18.42 19.14 0.57
C GLN A 54 17.56 20.22 -0.07
N CYS A 55 16.39 20.48 0.53
CA CYS A 55 15.64 21.70 0.27
C CYS A 55 16.38 22.88 0.92
N ALA A 56 17.04 23.71 0.12
CA ALA A 56 17.49 25.02 0.57
C ALA A 56 16.42 26.05 0.20
N ALA A 57 15.83 26.71 1.20
CA ALA A 57 15.00 27.89 0.98
C ALA A 57 15.93 29.10 0.89
N VAL A 58 16.23 29.55 -0.32
CA VAL A 58 16.96 30.80 -0.55
C VAL A 58 15.90 31.87 -0.84
N GLY A 59 15.43 32.56 0.21
CA GLY A 59 14.28 33.46 0.10
C GLY A 59 12.96 32.72 -0.17
N GLU A 60 12.12 33.24 -1.07
CA GLU A 60 10.85 32.63 -1.49
C GLU A 60 11.01 31.46 -2.50
N ALA A 61 12.24 31.15 -2.94
CA ALA A 61 12.53 30.09 -3.89
C ALA A 61 12.74 28.73 -3.22
N ILE A 62 12.16 27.69 -3.80
CA ILE A 62 12.40 26.29 -3.42
C ILE A 62 13.29 25.66 -4.48
N ILE A 63 14.47 25.19 -4.09
CA ILE A 63 15.41 24.49 -4.97
C ILE A 63 15.44 23.01 -4.57
N LEU A 64 15.18 22.15 -5.55
CA LEU A 64 15.23 20.70 -5.41
C LEU A 64 16.34 20.18 -6.33
N HIS A 65 17.28 19.45 -5.75
CA HIS A 65 18.43 18.91 -6.47
C HIS A 65 18.47 17.40 -6.30
N TYR A 66 18.58 16.69 -7.43
CA TYR A 66 18.76 15.25 -7.45
C TYR A 66 19.73 14.84 -8.57
N MET A 67 20.91 14.36 -8.18
CA MET A 67 22.00 14.01 -9.10
C MET A 67 22.36 15.17 -10.05
N ASP A 68 22.00 15.08 -11.33
CA ASP A 68 22.33 16.09 -12.35
C ASP A 68 21.13 16.97 -12.71
N ASP A 69 19.98 16.76 -12.05
CA ASP A 69 18.74 17.48 -12.30
C ASP A 69 18.44 18.45 -11.14
N VAL A 70 18.21 19.72 -11.50
CA VAL A 70 17.80 20.78 -10.58
C VAL A 70 16.42 21.30 -10.98
N LEU A 71 15.51 21.36 -10.01
CA LEU A 71 14.19 21.95 -10.14
C LEU A 71 14.06 23.14 -9.19
N MET A 72 13.88 24.32 -9.76
CA MET A 72 13.62 25.55 -9.03
C MET A 72 12.13 25.90 -9.11
N CYS A 73 11.53 26.28 -7.97
CA CYS A 73 10.13 26.68 -7.86
C CYS A 73 10.05 28.06 -7.19
N VAL A 74 9.46 29.05 -7.86
CA VAL A 74 9.34 30.42 -7.33
C VAL A 74 7.91 30.94 -7.52
N PRO A 75 7.31 31.65 -6.53
CA PRO A 75 5.91 32.10 -6.61
C PRO A 75 5.64 33.18 -7.66
N ASN A 76 6.65 33.92 -8.12
CA ASN A 76 6.54 34.99 -9.11
C ASN A 76 7.53 34.81 -10.28
N ASP A 77 7.15 35.28 -11.47
CA ASP A 77 7.93 35.20 -12.72
C ASP A 77 9.19 36.05 -12.68
N ASP A 78 9.06 37.28 -12.20
CA ASP A 78 10.16 38.24 -12.17
C ASP A 78 11.26 37.74 -11.23
N LEU A 79 10.84 37.10 -10.13
CA LEU A 79 11.74 36.42 -9.19
C LEU A 79 12.32 35.14 -9.78
N LEU A 80 11.57 34.41 -10.62
CA LEU A 80 12.05 33.18 -11.25
C LEU A 80 13.21 33.47 -12.21
N SER A 81 13.09 34.48 -13.08
CA SER A 81 14.15 34.85 -14.01
C SER A 81 15.41 35.29 -13.26
N HIS A 82 15.25 36.14 -12.24
CA HIS A 82 16.39 36.61 -11.45
C HIS A 82 17.07 35.49 -10.65
N ALA A 83 16.29 34.66 -9.94
CA ALA A 83 16.82 33.56 -9.16
C ALA A 83 17.48 32.49 -10.05
N LEU A 84 16.94 32.29 -11.25
CA LEU A 84 17.56 31.44 -12.26
C LEU A 84 18.92 31.97 -12.67
N ASP A 85 18.99 33.20 -13.17
CA ASP A 85 20.23 33.75 -13.73
C ASP A 85 21.34 33.70 -12.66
N LEU A 86 21.02 34.06 -11.40
CA LEU A 86 21.93 33.91 -10.27
C LEU A 86 22.41 32.48 -10.02
N THR A 87 21.53 31.49 -10.21
CA THR A 87 21.87 30.07 -10.02
C THR A 87 22.72 29.55 -11.17
N ILE A 88 22.46 29.99 -12.41
CA ILE A 88 23.30 29.68 -13.57
C ILE A 88 24.69 30.26 -13.36
N ASP A 89 24.79 31.54 -12.99
CA ASP A 89 26.06 32.21 -12.76
C ASP A 89 26.84 31.51 -11.63
N SER A 90 26.18 31.18 -10.52
CA SER A 90 26.80 30.46 -9.41
C SER A 90 27.31 29.06 -9.80
N LEU A 91 26.58 28.35 -10.65
CA LEU A 91 26.99 27.03 -11.15
C LEU A 91 28.16 27.15 -12.14
N ALA A 92 28.14 28.16 -13.01
CA ALA A 92 29.21 28.46 -13.93
C ALA A 92 30.51 28.85 -13.20
N ASP A 93 30.40 29.70 -12.18
CA ASP A 93 31.52 30.10 -11.31
C ASP A 93 32.12 28.90 -10.55
N ALA A 94 31.29 27.92 -10.20
CA ALA A 94 31.72 26.66 -9.59
C ALA A 94 32.30 25.64 -10.59
N GLY A 95 32.36 25.98 -11.89
CA GLY A 95 32.94 25.15 -12.94
C GLY A 95 32.00 24.11 -13.54
N PHE A 96 30.68 24.25 -13.35
CA PHE A 96 29.70 23.37 -13.97
C PHE A 96 29.32 23.86 -15.38
N GLU A 97 29.43 22.97 -16.37
CA GLU A 97 28.91 23.23 -17.72
C GLU A 97 27.43 22.87 -17.79
N LEU A 98 26.58 23.90 -17.93
CA LEU A 98 25.15 23.76 -18.15
C LEU A 98 24.85 23.66 -19.64
N GLN A 99 24.01 22.69 -20.03
CA GLN A 99 23.52 22.59 -21.40
C GLN A 99 22.26 23.44 -21.56
N GLU A 100 22.36 24.56 -22.30
CA GLU A 100 21.23 25.47 -22.52
C GLU A 100 20.00 24.77 -23.11
N GLU A 101 20.20 23.74 -23.95
CA GLU A 101 19.11 23.01 -24.58
C GLU A 101 18.29 22.16 -23.59
N LYS A 102 18.85 21.87 -22.41
CA LYS A 102 18.19 21.13 -21.34
C LYS A 102 17.49 22.03 -20.33
N ILE A 103 17.64 23.35 -20.45
CA ILE A 103 16.97 24.32 -19.59
C ILE A 103 15.50 24.44 -20.02
N GLN A 104 14.57 24.04 -19.14
CA GLN A 104 13.14 24.10 -19.43
C GLN A 104 12.50 25.26 -18.66
N ARG A 105 12.22 26.37 -19.37
CA ARG A 105 11.59 27.59 -18.82
C ARG A 105 10.06 27.56 -18.82
N MET A 106 9.47 26.74 -19.68
CA MET A 106 8.02 26.69 -19.88
C MET A 106 7.47 25.27 -19.65
N PRO A 107 6.24 25.14 -19.13
CA PRO A 107 5.60 23.83 -18.98
C PRO A 107 5.25 23.21 -20.34
N PRO A 108 5.17 21.88 -20.44
CA PRO A 108 5.34 20.90 -19.36
C PRO A 108 6.82 20.68 -19.00
N TRP A 109 7.12 20.68 -17.70
CA TRP A 109 8.49 20.48 -17.19
C TRP A 109 8.74 18.99 -16.94
N LYS A 110 9.86 18.46 -17.42
CA LYS A 110 10.27 17.08 -17.18
C LYS A 110 11.22 17.01 -16.00
N TYR A 111 10.87 16.26 -14.95
CA TYR A 111 11.71 16.05 -13.76
C TYR A 111 11.50 14.64 -13.20
N LEU A 112 12.57 13.87 -12.99
CA LEU A 112 12.54 12.51 -12.42
C LEU A 112 11.52 11.55 -13.07
N GLY A 113 11.38 11.61 -14.39
CA GLY A 113 10.43 10.80 -15.14
C GLY A 113 8.99 11.31 -15.12
N LEU A 114 8.70 12.44 -14.48
CA LEU A 114 7.38 13.07 -14.50
C LEU A 114 7.33 14.22 -15.51
N GLU A 115 6.16 14.49 -16.07
CA GLU A 115 5.81 15.73 -16.76
C GLU A 115 4.90 16.56 -15.85
N ILE A 116 5.41 17.71 -15.44
CA ILE A 116 4.77 18.62 -14.49
C ILE A 116 4.13 19.74 -15.29
N GLY A 117 2.82 19.87 -15.15
CA GLY A 117 2.04 20.98 -15.66
C GLY A 117 1.82 22.08 -14.60
N LYS A 118 1.03 23.08 -14.97
CA LYS A 118 0.66 24.16 -14.03
C LYS A 118 -0.16 23.66 -12.84
N ARG A 119 -1.03 22.67 -13.06
CA ARG A 119 -1.98 22.17 -12.05
C ARG A 119 -1.91 20.66 -11.82
N THR A 120 -1.33 19.93 -12.75
CA THR A 120 -1.35 18.46 -12.79
C THR A 120 0.03 17.92 -13.07
N THR A 121 0.24 16.67 -12.70
CA THR A 121 1.48 15.94 -12.93
C THR A 121 1.10 14.59 -13.53
N VAL A 122 1.80 14.21 -14.60
CA VAL A 122 1.61 12.93 -15.28
C VAL A 122 2.94 12.21 -15.41
N PRO A 123 2.98 10.88 -15.36
CA PRO A 123 4.19 10.14 -15.71
C PRO A 123 4.58 10.35 -17.17
N GLN A 124 5.88 10.43 -17.45
CA GLN A 124 6.37 10.44 -18.83
C GLN A 124 5.97 9.17 -19.56
N LYS A 125 5.81 9.29 -20.88
CA LYS A 125 5.40 8.17 -21.74
C LYS A 125 6.41 7.01 -21.60
N LEU A 126 5.95 5.90 -21.05
CA LEU A 126 6.75 4.69 -20.95
C LEU A 126 6.90 4.06 -22.33
N VAL A 127 8.13 3.76 -22.73
CA VAL A 127 8.40 2.90 -23.89
C VAL A 127 8.09 1.46 -23.48
N VAL A 128 6.82 1.08 -23.61
CA VAL A 128 6.39 -0.30 -23.34
C VAL A 128 6.91 -1.19 -24.46
N LYS A 129 7.83 -2.12 -24.14
CA LYS A 129 8.28 -3.13 -25.10
C LYS A 129 7.07 -3.94 -25.59
N ASN A 130 6.87 -3.97 -26.90
CA ASN A 130 5.78 -4.74 -27.52
C ASN A 130 6.06 -6.24 -27.54
N ASN A 131 7.34 -6.63 -27.64
CA ASN A 131 7.77 -8.01 -27.70
C ASN A 131 8.23 -8.50 -26.32
N ILE A 132 7.30 -8.97 -25.52
CA ILE A 132 7.60 -9.61 -24.22
C ILE A 132 7.79 -11.09 -24.50
N ARG A 133 9.04 -11.58 -24.35
CA ARG A 133 9.39 -12.97 -24.63
C ARG A 133 10.04 -13.68 -23.45
N THR A 134 10.59 -12.93 -22.50
CA THR A 134 11.36 -13.48 -21.37
C THR A 134 10.78 -13.06 -20.03
N LEU A 135 11.11 -13.78 -18.97
CA LEU A 135 10.78 -13.36 -17.60
C LEU A 135 11.37 -11.99 -17.27
N ALA A 136 12.60 -11.69 -17.74
CA ALA A 136 13.21 -10.36 -17.57
C ALA A 136 12.37 -9.23 -18.18
N ASP A 137 11.76 -9.45 -19.36
CA ASP A 137 10.89 -8.45 -19.99
C ASP A 137 9.61 -8.23 -19.16
N VAL A 138 9.01 -9.29 -18.62
CA VAL A 138 7.83 -9.18 -17.74
C VAL A 138 8.20 -8.45 -16.44
N GLN A 139 9.36 -8.75 -15.85
CA GLN A 139 9.86 -8.07 -14.66
C GLN A 139 10.09 -6.58 -14.92
N GLN A 140 10.71 -6.23 -16.06
CA GLN A 140 10.93 -4.84 -16.46
C GLN A 140 9.59 -4.11 -16.61
N LEU A 141 8.60 -4.73 -17.25
CA LEU A 141 7.27 -4.16 -17.40
C LEU A 141 6.59 -3.91 -16.04
N CYS A 142 6.61 -4.90 -15.16
CA CYS A 142 6.00 -4.80 -13.83
C CYS A 142 6.67 -3.71 -12.98
N ARG A 143 7.99 -3.53 -13.09
CA ARG A 143 8.72 -2.43 -12.43
C ARG A 143 8.24 -1.08 -12.93
N SER A 144 8.14 -0.90 -14.26
CA SER A 144 7.65 0.35 -14.85
C SER A 144 6.20 0.66 -14.44
N PHE A 145 5.35 -0.35 -14.39
CA PHE A 145 3.95 -0.18 -13.99
C PHE A 145 3.79 0.12 -12.50
N ASN A 146 4.55 -0.57 -11.64
CA ASN A 146 4.58 -0.25 -10.21
C ASN A 146 5.11 1.17 -9.95
N TRP A 147 6.01 1.68 -10.79
CA TRP A 147 6.48 3.06 -10.67
C TRP A 147 5.39 4.08 -11.01
N VAL A 148 4.63 3.94 -12.11
CA VAL A 148 3.56 4.92 -12.46
C VAL A 148 2.30 4.82 -11.61
N ARG A 149 2.14 3.70 -10.91
CA ARG A 149 0.95 3.32 -10.17
C ARG A 149 0.42 4.39 -9.20
N PRO A 150 1.26 5.09 -8.41
CA PRO A 150 0.79 6.08 -7.43
C PRO A 150 0.09 7.29 -8.07
N TRP A 151 0.42 7.65 -9.31
CA TRP A 151 -0.20 8.79 -10.00
C TRP A 151 -1.45 8.41 -10.79
N LEU A 152 -1.53 7.15 -11.24
CA LEU A 152 -2.60 6.69 -12.12
C LEU A 152 -3.75 6.00 -11.37
N GLY A 153 -3.57 5.66 -10.09
CA GLY A 153 -4.60 4.93 -9.34
C GLY A 153 -4.87 3.53 -9.89
N LEU A 154 -3.82 2.84 -10.32
CA LEU A 154 -3.92 1.45 -10.81
C LEU A 154 -3.99 0.52 -9.60
N THR A 155 -5.09 -0.21 -9.47
CA THR A 155 -5.31 -1.09 -8.31
C THR A 155 -4.46 -2.36 -8.41
N THR A 156 -4.34 -3.11 -7.31
CA THR A 156 -3.60 -4.38 -7.36
C THR A 156 -4.33 -5.36 -8.26
N GLU A 157 -5.68 -5.34 -8.28
CA GLU A 157 -6.50 -6.17 -9.16
C GLU A 157 -6.23 -5.90 -10.63
N ASP A 158 -6.01 -4.64 -11.00
CA ASP A 158 -5.70 -4.27 -12.39
C ASP A 158 -4.36 -4.86 -12.85
N LEU A 159 -3.41 -5.05 -11.91
CA LEU A 159 -2.05 -5.54 -12.19
C LEU A 159 -1.85 -7.02 -11.83
N ASP A 160 -2.78 -7.62 -11.10
CA ASP A 160 -2.68 -9.00 -10.60
C ASP A 160 -2.41 -10.02 -11.72
N PRO A 161 -3.08 -9.94 -12.89
CA PRO A 161 -2.79 -10.83 -14.01
C PRO A 161 -1.34 -10.77 -14.48
N LEU A 162 -0.70 -9.59 -14.42
CA LEU A 162 0.71 -9.43 -14.80
C LEU A 162 1.65 -10.04 -13.74
N PHE A 163 1.31 -9.92 -12.46
CA PHE A 163 2.10 -10.51 -11.38
C PHE A 163 2.02 -12.04 -11.38
N ASN A 164 0.88 -12.62 -11.75
CA ASN A 164 0.75 -14.08 -11.85
C ASN A 164 1.66 -14.68 -12.93
N VAL A 165 1.99 -13.94 -14.00
CA VAL A 165 2.98 -14.37 -15.00
C VAL A 165 4.39 -14.48 -14.41
N LEU A 166 4.72 -13.72 -13.35
CA LEU A 166 6.01 -13.77 -12.68
C LEU A 166 6.19 -15.01 -11.80
N LYS A 167 5.10 -15.64 -11.34
CA LYS A 167 5.14 -16.76 -10.38
C LYS A 167 5.71 -18.06 -10.98
N VAL A 168 5.78 -18.17 -12.30
CA VAL A 168 6.29 -19.36 -12.98
C VAL A 168 7.78 -19.19 -13.20
N GLY A 169 8.61 -20.12 -12.67
CA GLY A 169 10.06 -20.31 -12.93
C GLY A 169 11.00 -19.17 -12.50
N GLU A 170 12.21 -19.50 -12.06
CA GLU A 170 13.17 -18.52 -11.50
C GLU A 170 14.14 -17.92 -12.53
N GLU A 171 14.33 -18.57 -13.68
CA GLU A 171 15.33 -18.14 -14.67
C GLU A 171 14.88 -16.92 -15.48
N GLN A 172 15.71 -15.87 -15.50
CA GLN A 172 15.42 -14.60 -16.18
C GLN A 172 15.26 -14.74 -17.70
N SER A 173 16.00 -15.65 -18.32
CA SER A 173 15.94 -15.97 -19.76
C SER A 173 14.78 -16.89 -20.13
N SER A 174 14.04 -17.42 -19.14
CA SER A 174 12.97 -18.37 -19.41
C SER A 174 11.89 -17.73 -20.30
N PRO A 175 11.41 -18.45 -21.33
CA PRO A 175 10.41 -17.91 -22.23
C PRO A 175 9.09 -17.69 -21.50
N ARG A 176 8.49 -16.51 -21.69
CA ARG A 176 7.21 -16.12 -21.12
C ARG A 176 6.34 -15.50 -22.19
N THR A 177 5.07 -15.90 -22.18
CA THR A 177 4.02 -15.34 -23.03
C THR A 177 2.97 -14.72 -22.13
N LEU A 178 2.57 -13.49 -22.41
CA LEU A 178 1.47 -12.86 -21.68
C LEU A 178 0.17 -13.62 -21.95
N THR A 179 -0.55 -13.95 -20.88
CA THR A 179 -1.93 -14.45 -20.96
C THR A 179 -2.85 -13.37 -21.53
N GLN A 180 -4.08 -13.73 -21.89
CA GLN A 180 -5.05 -12.78 -22.40
C GLN A 180 -5.41 -11.72 -21.34
N GLU A 181 -5.54 -12.13 -20.07
CA GLU A 181 -5.82 -11.26 -18.93
C GLU A 181 -4.66 -10.29 -18.70
N ALA A 182 -3.41 -10.76 -18.81
CA ALA A 182 -2.22 -9.94 -18.68
C ALA A 182 -2.11 -8.90 -19.82
N ARG A 183 -2.56 -9.25 -21.03
CA ARG A 183 -2.64 -8.28 -22.15
C ARG A 183 -3.72 -7.23 -21.91
N ALA A 184 -4.91 -7.62 -21.46
CA ALA A 184 -5.97 -6.68 -21.11
C ALA A 184 -5.55 -5.73 -19.97
N ALA A 185 -4.87 -6.25 -18.94
CA ALA A 185 -4.28 -5.45 -17.86
C ALA A 185 -3.29 -4.41 -18.40
N ARG A 186 -2.42 -4.82 -19.34
CA ARG A 186 -1.46 -3.92 -19.98
C ARG A 186 -2.15 -2.81 -20.79
N GLU A 187 -3.16 -3.14 -21.58
CA GLU A 187 -3.95 -2.16 -22.35
C GLU A 187 -4.63 -1.16 -21.41
N LYS A 188 -5.25 -1.65 -20.33
CA LYS A 188 -5.85 -0.79 -19.30
C LYS A 188 -4.84 0.18 -18.69
N VAL A 189 -3.60 -0.25 -18.44
CA VAL A 189 -2.55 0.66 -17.95
C VAL A 189 -2.22 1.74 -18.98
N GLN A 190 -2.14 1.39 -20.26
CA GLN A 190 -1.89 2.35 -21.34
C GLN A 190 -3.03 3.37 -21.47
N ASP A 191 -4.28 2.92 -21.36
CA ASP A 191 -5.45 3.81 -21.36
C ASP A 191 -5.45 4.74 -20.13
N CYS A 192 -5.07 4.21 -18.96
CA CYS A 192 -4.95 5.02 -17.75
C CYS A 192 -3.85 6.08 -17.88
N MET A 193 -2.71 5.76 -18.52
CA MET A 193 -1.65 6.74 -18.80
C MET A 193 -2.12 7.86 -19.73
N ALA A 194 -3.06 7.58 -20.63
CA ALA A 194 -3.61 8.58 -21.54
C ALA A 194 -4.72 9.44 -20.92
N THR A 195 -5.47 8.89 -19.96
CA THR A 195 -6.71 9.51 -19.45
C THR A 195 -6.60 10.08 -18.04
N ARG A 196 -5.65 9.60 -17.24
CA ARG A 196 -5.54 9.94 -15.81
C ARG A 196 -4.34 10.84 -15.54
N GLN A 197 -4.48 11.63 -14.48
CA GLN A 197 -3.46 12.57 -14.02
C GLN A 197 -3.57 12.74 -12.51
N ALA A 198 -2.46 13.09 -11.86
CA ALA A 198 -2.45 13.54 -10.48
C ALA A 198 -2.49 15.07 -10.42
N ASN A 199 -2.97 15.61 -9.31
CA ASN A 199 -2.99 17.05 -9.04
C ASN A 199 -1.74 17.48 -8.29
N ARG A 200 -1.31 18.71 -8.52
CA ARG A 200 -0.30 19.36 -7.69
C ARG A 200 -0.89 19.71 -6.33
N CYS A 201 -0.09 19.57 -5.28
CA CYS A 201 -0.49 19.98 -3.95
C CYS A 201 -0.55 21.50 -3.85
N LYS A 202 -1.48 22.02 -3.06
CA LYS A 202 -1.60 23.42 -2.68
C LYS A 202 -1.11 23.60 -1.25
N SER A 203 -0.30 24.61 -0.99
CA SER A 203 0.34 24.83 0.31
C SER A 203 -0.63 25.30 1.40
N ASP A 204 -1.73 25.93 1.00
CA ASP A 204 -2.79 26.46 1.87
C ASP A 204 -3.83 25.41 2.27
N LEU A 205 -3.81 24.23 1.64
CA LEU A 205 -4.78 23.18 1.90
C LEU A 205 -4.17 22.04 2.73
N PRO A 206 -4.88 21.56 3.77
CA PRO A 206 -4.44 20.40 4.52
C PRO A 206 -4.55 19.11 3.71
N PHE A 207 -3.66 18.15 3.99
CA PHE A 207 -3.76 16.81 3.44
C PHE A 207 -4.79 15.97 4.17
N LYS A 208 -5.55 15.18 3.41
CA LYS A 208 -6.51 14.19 3.91
C LYS A 208 -6.18 12.84 3.31
N PHE A 209 -6.53 11.79 4.05
CA PHE A 209 -6.31 10.41 3.62
C PHE A 209 -7.61 9.62 3.68
N ILE A 210 -7.90 8.81 2.66
CA ILE A 210 -9.06 7.93 2.64
C ILE A 210 -8.69 6.53 2.20
N ILE A 211 -9.28 5.53 2.84
CA ILE A 211 -9.09 4.11 2.52
C ILE A 211 -10.27 3.64 1.67
N LEU A 212 -9.95 2.99 0.54
CA LEU A 212 -10.87 2.58 -0.51
C LEU A 212 -10.62 1.11 -0.91
N GLY A 213 -11.49 0.59 -1.79
CA GLY A 213 -11.35 -0.73 -2.40
C GLY A 213 -12.17 -1.81 -1.70
N LYS A 214 -11.80 -3.07 -1.98
CA LYS A 214 -12.36 -4.29 -1.39
C LYS A 214 -11.24 -5.18 -0.85
N LEU A 215 -11.56 -6.09 0.05
CA LEU A 215 -10.60 -7.12 0.45
C LEU A 215 -10.38 -8.11 -0.72
N PRO A 216 -9.14 -8.58 -0.95
CA PRO A 216 -7.91 -8.28 -0.19
C PRO A 216 -7.13 -7.04 -0.69
N HIS A 217 -7.63 -6.33 -1.69
CA HIS A 217 -6.93 -5.26 -2.42
C HIS A 217 -7.31 -3.85 -1.96
N LEU A 218 -7.24 -3.60 -0.66
CA LEU A 218 -7.39 -2.26 -0.10
C LEU A 218 -6.29 -1.33 -0.58
N HIS A 219 -6.65 -0.06 -0.78
CA HIS A 219 -5.74 1.00 -1.17
C HIS A 219 -6.16 2.32 -0.51
N GLY A 220 -5.24 3.28 -0.48
CA GLY A 220 -5.45 4.59 0.10
C GLY A 220 -5.29 5.69 -0.93
N VAL A 221 -5.89 6.85 -0.66
CA VAL A 221 -5.71 8.06 -1.48
C VAL A 221 -5.38 9.21 -0.57
N ILE A 222 -4.26 9.89 -0.85
CA ILE A 222 -3.96 11.20 -0.31
C ILE A 222 -4.59 12.23 -1.23
N PHE A 223 -5.37 13.14 -0.64
CA PHE A 223 -6.06 14.19 -1.40
C PHE A 223 -6.11 15.49 -0.62
N GLN A 224 -6.35 16.58 -1.34
CA GLN A 224 -6.72 17.87 -0.78
C GLN A 224 -8.11 18.24 -1.28
N TRP A 225 -8.80 19.09 -0.54
CA TRP A 225 -10.17 19.49 -0.86
C TRP A 225 -10.29 21.00 -0.89
N GLU A 226 -10.52 21.55 -2.09
CA GLU A 226 -10.69 22.97 -2.30
C GLU A 226 -12.12 23.41 -1.96
N LYS A 227 -12.25 24.52 -1.23
CA LYS A 227 -13.55 25.15 -1.01
C LYS A 227 -13.95 25.89 -2.28
N VAL A 228 -14.80 25.27 -3.10
CA VAL A 228 -15.38 25.95 -4.26
C VAL A 228 -16.56 26.80 -3.76
N GLU A 229 -16.35 28.12 -3.67
CA GLU A 229 -17.46 29.05 -3.54
C GLU A 229 -18.30 28.96 -4.81
N LYS A 230 -19.55 28.52 -4.67
CA LYS A 230 -20.50 28.46 -5.78
C LYS A 230 -20.85 29.90 -6.20
N SER A 231 -20.06 30.48 -7.09
CA SER A 231 -20.50 31.70 -7.77
C SER A 231 -21.75 31.34 -8.58
N LYS A 232 -22.86 32.05 -8.36
CA LYS A 232 -24.17 31.76 -8.97
C LYS A 232 -24.20 31.91 -10.50
N LYS A 233 -23.07 32.21 -11.17
CA LYS A 233 -23.02 32.63 -12.58
C LYS A 233 -22.19 31.75 -13.52
N ASP A 234 -21.32 30.86 -13.03
CA ASP A 234 -20.57 29.95 -13.91
C ASP A 234 -20.99 28.50 -13.68
N LYS A 235 -21.53 27.86 -14.73
CA LYS A 235 -21.88 26.43 -14.76
C LYS A 235 -20.65 25.52 -14.77
N ASP A 236 -19.45 26.05 -14.92
CA ASP A 236 -18.19 25.31 -14.77
C ASP A 236 -17.72 25.34 -13.32
N CYS A 237 -18.48 24.69 -12.43
CA CYS A 237 -17.98 24.35 -11.10
C CYS A 237 -16.81 23.37 -11.26
N ARG A 238 -15.58 23.87 -11.13
CA ARG A 238 -14.38 23.04 -11.07
C ARG A 238 -14.52 22.00 -9.96
N ASP A 239 -14.00 20.80 -10.21
CA ASP A 239 -13.96 19.73 -9.22
C ASP A 239 -13.13 20.17 -8.00
N PRO A 240 -13.71 20.20 -6.78
CA PRO A 240 -12.99 20.57 -5.56
C PRO A 240 -11.93 19.53 -5.14
N LEU A 241 -11.99 18.31 -5.67
CA LEU A 241 -11.10 17.23 -5.28
C LEU A 241 -9.75 17.33 -6.01
N LEU A 242 -8.67 17.40 -5.23
CA LEU A 242 -7.30 17.31 -5.73
C LEU A 242 -6.69 15.99 -5.29
N ILE A 243 -6.56 15.04 -6.21
CA ILE A 243 -5.92 13.75 -5.94
C ILE A 243 -4.42 13.92 -6.01
N ILE A 244 -3.75 13.73 -4.88
CA ILE A 244 -2.32 13.96 -4.75
C ILE A 244 -1.58 12.67 -5.10
N GLU A 245 -1.93 11.55 -4.46
CA GLU A 245 -1.26 10.27 -4.68
C GLU A 245 -2.10 9.09 -4.20
N TRP A 246 -1.94 7.95 -4.87
CA TRP A 246 -2.55 6.67 -4.52
C TRP A 246 -1.54 5.76 -3.80
N PHE A 247 -1.99 5.17 -2.69
CA PHE A 247 -1.20 4.29 -1.83
C PHE A 247 -1.69 2.85 -1.90
N PHE A 248 -0.76 1.91 -2.01
CA PHE A 248 -1.11 0.50 -2.20
C PHE A 248 -0.40 -0.41 -1.20
N LEU A 249 -1.10 -1.48 -0.83
CA LEU A 249 -0.51 -2.58 -0.08
C LEU A 249 0.46 -3.38 -0.95
N SER A 250 1.44 -4.00 -0.31
CA SER A 250 2.34 -4.93 -0.99
C SER A 250 1.52 -6.09 -1.59
N HIS A 251 1.88 -6.51 -2.81
CA HIS A 251 1.31 -7.71 -3.42
C HIS A 251 1.71 -8.97 -2.64
N HIS A 252 2.97 -9.03 -2.19
CA HIS A 252 3.43 -10.12 -1.32
C HIS A 252 3.06 -9.83 0.13
N ARG A 253 2.31 -10.75 0.74
CA ARG A 253 1.95 -10.71 2.16
C ARG A 253 3.05 -11.39 2.99
N SER A 254 3.43 -10.76 4.09
CA SER A 254 4.38 -11.34 5.05
C SER A 254 3.71 -12.36 5.99
N LYS A 255 2.40 -12.24 6.21
CA LYS A 255 1.60 -13.15 7.03
C LYS A 255 0.66 -13.99 6.17
N ARG A 256 0.47 -15.26 6.54
CA ARG A 256 -0.48 -16.16 5.85
C ARG A 256 -1.94 -15.84 6.14
N MET A 257 -2.24 -15.37 7.35
CA MET A 257 -3.55 -14.88 7.76
C MET A 257 -3.41 -13.45 8.24
N THR A 258 -3.99 -12.52 7.50
CA THR A 258 -3.93 -11.09 7.82
C THR A 258 -5.33 -10.58 8.10
N ARG A 259 -5.53 -9.91 9.23
CA ARG A 259 -6.85 -9.34 9.55
C ARG A 259 -7.07 -8.03 8.78
N PRO A 260 -8.32 -7.68 8.45
CA PRO A 260 -8.61 -6.42 7.76
C PRO A 260 -8.09 -5.19 8.53
N GLN A 261 -8.14 -5.20 9.86
CA GLN A 261 -7.62 -4.10 10.67
C GLN A 261 -6.10 -3.91 10.50
N GLU A 262 -5.35 -5.00 10.32
CA GLU A 262 -3.90 -4.93 10.07
C GLU A 262 -3.59 -4.31 8.70
N LEU A 263 -4.42 -4.59 7.68
CA LEU A 263 -4.29 -4.00 6.34
C LEU A 263 -4.56 -2.49 6.35
N VAL A 264 -5.63 -2.10 7.04
CA VAL A 264 -5.99 -0.69 7.27
C VAL A 264 -4.86 0.03 8.02
N ALA A 265 -4.35 -0.57 9.09
CA ALA A 265 -3.23 -0.06 9.87
C ALA A 265 -1.95 0.11 9.03
N GLU A 266 -1.64 -0.87 8.16
CA GLU A 266 -0.47 -0.80 7.26
C GLU A 266 -0.58 0.39 6.29
N LEU A 267 -1.77 0.60 5.68
CA LEU A 267 -2.00 1.75 4.80
C LEU A 267 -1.84 3.08 5.53
N ILE A 268 -2.42 3.20 6.72
CA ILE A 268 -2.29 4.41 7.55
C ILE A 268 -0.83 4.69 7.88
N ARG A 269 -0.08 3.67 8.33
CA ARG A 269 1.35 3.83 8.65
C ARG A 269 2.15 4.28 7.45
N LYS A 270 1.99 3.61 6.30
CA LYS A 270 2.69 3.95 5.06
C LYS A 270 2.40 5.39 4.63
N ALA A 271 1.13 5.78 4.58
CA ALA A 271 0.73 7.11 4.15
C ALA A 271 1.21 8.20 5.14
N ARG A 272 1.15 7.94 6.45
CA ARG A 272 1.61 8.88 7.48
C ARG A 272 3.13 9.05 7.47
N THR A 273 3.89 7.97 7.38
CA THR A 273 5.36 8.04 7.24
C THR A 273 5.72 8.87 6.01
N TRP A 274 5.10 8.57 4.87
CA TRP A 274 5.33 9.28 3.62
C TRP A 274 5.04 10.78 3.71
N ILE A 275 3.86 11.17 4.21
CA ILE A 275 3.50 12.59 4.24
C ILE A 275 4.34 13.38 5.25
N ARG A 276 4.78 12.75 6.34
CA ARG A 276 5.69 13.37 7.32
C ARG A 276 7.07 13.60 6.74
N GLU A 277 7.60 12.62 6.00
CA GLU A 277 8.89 12.75 5.31
C GLU A 277 8.85 13.82 4.23
N LEU A 278 7.75 13.91 3.48
CA LEU A 278 7.64 14.85 2.36
C LEU A 278 7.25 16.27 2.76
N ALA A 279 6.24 16.42 3.62
CA ALA A 279 5.63 17.72 3.91
C ALA A 279 5.95 18.22 5.32
N GLY A 280 6.59 17.41 6.18
CA GLY A 280 6.87 17.76 7.56
C GLY A 280 5.59 17.87 8.42
N CYS A 281 4.46 17.36 7.95
CA CYS A 281 3.17 17.43 8.63
C CYS A 281 2.44 16.08 8.62
N ASP A 282 1.31 16.01 9.33
CA ASP A 282 0.43 14.84 9.35
C ASP A 282 -0.92 15.19 8.71
N PHE A 283 -1.77 14.19 8.46
CA PHE A 283 -3.09 14.42 7.86
C PHE A 283 -4.01 15.19 8.80
N GLU A 284 -4.75 16.17 8.28
CA GLU A 284 -5.84 16.82 9.03
C GLU A 284 -6.93 15.81 9.35
N CYS A 285 -7.26 14.93 8.40
CA CYS A 285 -8.29 13.93 8.56
C CYS A 285 -7.95 12.60 7.87
N ILE A 286 -8.17 11.49 8.58
CA ILE A 286 -8.10 10.12 8.06
C ILE A 286 -9.51 9.54 8.02
N HIS A 287 -9.96 9.17 6.82
CA HIS A 287 -11.25 8.53 6.58
C HIS A 287 -11.09 7.01 6.57
N ILE A 288 -11.65 6.34 7.59
CA ILE A 288 -11.63 4.89 7.73
C ILE A 288 -13.04 4.35 7.46
N PRO A 289 -13.24 3.47 6.47
CA PRO A 289 -14.55 2.92 6.18
C PRO A 289 -14.93 1.89 7.25
N ILE A 290 -15.63 2.31 8.30
CA ILE A 290 -16.07 1.45 9.41
C ILE A 290 -17.56 1.10 9.23
N GLU A 291 -17.92 -0.14 9.54
CA GLU A 291 -19.32 -0.58 9.52
C GLU A 291 -20.11 0.02 10.68
N VAL A 292 -21.24 0.64 10.37
CA VAL A 292 -22.14 1.27 11.35
C VAL A 292 -23.41 0.41 11.44
N ASN A 293 -23.38 -0.58 12.33
CA ASN A 293 -24.52 -1.47 12.57
C ASN A 293 -25.57 -0.77 13.46
N SER A 294 -26.56 -0.17 12.80
CA SER A 294 -27.80 0.42 13.35
C SER A 294 -27.67 1.22 14.65
N GLY A 295 -27.19 2.46 14.51
CA GLY A 295 -27.20 3.50 15.54
C GLY A 295 -26.23 4.64 15.17
N GLN A 296 -26.43 5.84 15.72
CA GLN A 296 -25.37 6.87 15.66
C GLN A 296 -24.18 6.36 16.50
N ILE A 297 -23.08 5.96 15.85
CA ILE A 297 -21.82 5.75 16.56
C ILE A 297 -21.36 7.13 17.03
N THR A 298 -21.34 7.32 18.36
CA THR A 298 -20.77 8.53 18.94
C THR A 298 -19.25 8.51 18.78
N LYS A 299 -18.63 9.69 18.76
CA LYS A 299 -17.17 9.83 18.69
C LYS A 299 -16.45 9.01 19.78
N ALA A 300 -16.98 9.00 21.01
CA ALA A 300 -16.43 8.25 22.13
C ALA A 300 -16.47 6.73 21.92
N MET A 301 -17.55 6.21 21.31
CA MET A 301 -17.65 4.78 20.97
C MET A 301 -16.65 4.38 19.89
N LEU A 302 -16.47 5.23 18.88
CA LEU A 302 -15.46 5.01 17.85
C LEU A 302 -14.05 5.00 18.43
N GLU A 303 -13.72 5.98 19.28
CA GLU A 303 -12.42 6.07 19.95
C GLU A 303 -12.15 4.84 20.81
N HIS A 304 -13.16 4.35 21.56
CA HIS A 304 -13.04 3.12 22.34
C HIS A 304 -12.76 1.90 21.46
N LEU A 305 -13.51 1.70 20.38
CA LEU A 305 -13.32 0.58 19.45
C LEU A 305 -11.94 0.62 18.76
N LEU A 306 -11.44 1.81 18.43
CA LEU A 306 -10.09 1.97 17.90
C LEU A 306 -9.03 1.66 18.97
N HIS A 307 -9.28 2.04 20.23
CA HIS A 307 -8.39 1.75 21.35
C HIS A 307 -8.39 0.28 21.78
N GLU A 308 -9.39 -0.52 21.42
CA GLU A 308 -9.32 -1.97 21.61
C GLU A 308 -8.49 -2.68 20.53
N ASN A 309 -8.24 -2.00 19.39
CA ASN A 309 -7.50 -2.58 18.27
C ASN A 309 -6.01 -2.19 18.30
N GLU A 310 -5.16 -3.13 18.71
CA GLU A 310 -3.71 -2.93 18.82
C GLU A 310 -3.05 -2.44 17.52
N ALA A 311 -3.42 -3.01 16.36
CA ALA A 311 -2.82 -2.62 15.08
C ALA A 311 -3.13 -1.17 14.71
N LEU A 312 -4.38 -0.74 14.93
CA LEU A 312 -4.80 0.64 14.67
C LEU A 312 -4.21 1.61 15.71
N GLN A 313 -4.07 1.21 16.97
CA GLN A 313 -3.37 2.01 17.99
C GLN A 313 -1.95 2.34 17.55
N PHE A 314 -1.17 1.34 17.12
CA PHE A 314 0.19 1.59 16.61
C PHE A 314 0.20 2.46 15.35
N ALA A 315 -0.78 2.27 14.46
CA ALA A 315 -0.87 3.06 13.24
C ALA A 315 -1.26 4.51 13.46
N LEU A 316 -2.03 4.78 14.53
CA LEU A 316 -2.54 6.09 14.91
C LEU A 316 -1.78 6.70 16.08
N ASP A 317 -0.68 6.08 16.50
CA ASP A 317 0.13 6.62 17.60
C ASP A 317 0.56 8.06 17.29
N SER A 318 0.45 8.89 18.32
CA SER A 318 0.76 10.32 18.26
C SER A 318 0.00 11.10 17.16
N TYR A 319 -1.07 10.53 16.59
CA TYR A 319 -1.91 11.21 15.61
C TYR A 319 -2.81 12.24 16.31
N LYS A 320 -2.77 13.48 15.84
CA LYS A 320 -3.55 14.60 16.41
C LYS A 320 -4.71 15.06 15.52
N GLY A 321 -4.79 14.54 14.29
CA GLY A 321 -5.84 14.91 13.36
C GLY A 321 -7.16 14.19 13.65
N GLN A 322 -8.16 14.46 12.82
CA GLN A 322 -9.49 13.89 12.95
C GLN A 322 -9.57 12.50 12.31
N ILE A 323 -10.22 11.57 12.99
CA ILE A 323 -10.64 10.30 12.38
C ILE A 323 -12.12 10.44 12.01
N SER A 324 -12.44 10.13 10.75
CA SER A 324 -13.81 10.20 10.24
C SER A 324 -14.23 8.84 9.67
N ILE A 325 -15.46 8.44 9.98
CA ILE A 325 -16.13 7.30 9.34
C ILE A 325 -17.00 7.74 8.15
N HIS A 326 -17.22 9.05 8.03
CA HIS A 326 -18.04 9.63 6.97
C HIS A 326 -17.18 9.89 5.73
N GLN A 327 -17.73 9.49 4.59
CA GLN A 327 -17.08 9.65 3.30
C GLN A 327 -17.24 11.10 2.80
N PRO A 328 -16.20 11.69 2.19
CA PRO A 328 -16.36 12.95 1.48
C PRO A 328 -17.38 12.80 0.35
N ALA A 329 -18.18 13.83 0.12
CA ALA A 329 -19.29 13.82 -0.83
C ALA A 329 -18.80 13.96 -2.29
N HIS A 330 -18.02 12.97 -2.77
CA HIS A 330 -17.51 12.90 -4.14
C HIS A 330 -17.96 11.61 -4.84
N LYS A 331 -18.24 11.68 -6.15
CA LYS A 331 -18.68 10.50 -6.94
C LYS A 331 -17.62 9.39 -6.92
N LEU A 332 -16.34 9.76 -7.08
CA LEU A 332 -15.22 8.82 -7.08
C LEU A 332 -15.15 7.95 -5.82
N PHE A 333 -15.38 8.54 -4.63
CA PHE A 333 -15.31 7.78 -3.37
C PHE A 333 -16.55 6.91 -3.15
N LYS A 334 -17.74 7.36 -3.60
CA LYS A 334 -18.97 6.57 -3.50
C LYS A 334 -18.91 5.28 -4.30
N GLU A 335 -18.29 5.31 -5.48
CA GLU A 335 -18.21 4.15 -6.38
C GLU A 335 -17.11 3.15 -5.96
N GLN A 336 -16.08 3.62 -5.24
CA GLN A 336 -14.89 2.81 -4.93
C GLN A 336 -14.87 2.19 -3.52
N ILE A 337 -15.70 2.66 -2.59
CA ILE A 337 -15.77 2.06 -1.24
C ILE A 337 -16.70 0.85 -1.26
N GLN A 338 -16.12 -0.33 -1.37
CA GLN A 338 -16.82 -1.61 -1.34
C GLN A 338 -16.59 -2.37 -0.02
N PHE A 339 -15.55 -1.98 0.73
CA PHE A 339 -15.22 -2.54 2.04
C PHE A 339 -15.73 -1.65 3.17
N LYS A 340 -16.22 -2.30 4.24
CA LYS A 340 -16.45 -1.69 5.55
C LYS A 340 -15.80 -2.56 6.62
N LEU A 341 -15.07 -1.92 7.53
CA LEU A 341 -14.35 -2.59 8.60
C LEU A 341 -15.29 -2.87 9.77
N SER A 342 -15.43 -4.14 10.13
CA SER A 342 -16.02 -4.53 11.41
C SER A 342 -15.00 -4.37 12.53
N LEU A 343 -15.41 -3.68 13.60
CA LEU A 343 -14.67 -3.56 14.85
C LEU A 343 -15.26 -4.42 15.98
N LYS A 344 -16.43 -5.05 15.76
CA LYS A 344 -16.99 -5.99 16.72
C LYS A 344 -16.29 -7.33 16.54
N GLY A 345 -15.63 -7.83 17.58
CA GLY A 345 -15.07 -9.17 17.60
C GLY A 345 -16.15 -10.21 17.88
N VAL A 346 -16.11 -11.33 17.15
CA VAL A 346 -16.97 -12.51 17.41
C VAL A 346 -16.51 -13.26 18.67
N GLN A 347 -15.25 -13.10 19.06
CA GLN A 347 -14.63 -13.81 20.17
C GLN A 347 -14.83 -13.10 21.51
N SER A 348 -15.15 -13.87 22.54
CA SER A 348 -15.21 -13.38 23.92
C SER A 348 -13.86 -13.54 24.63
N ARG A 349 -13.46 -12.54 25.41
CA ARG A 349 -12.29 -12.64 26.31
C ARG A 349 -12.56 -13.49 27.56
N ARG A 350 -13.82 -13.84 27.81
CA ARG A 350 -14.26 -14.65 28.95
C ARG A 350 -15.02 -15.89 28.48
N PRO A 351 -14.91 -17.03 29.17
CA PRO A 351 -15.72 -18.19 28.86
C PRO A 351 -17.21 -17.85 28.88
N LEU A 352 -17.94 -18.37 27.90
CA LEU A 352 -19.37 -18.21 27.76
C LEU A 352 -20.10 -19.22 28.65
N LYS A 353 -21.34 -18.89 29.05
CA LYS A 353 -22.28 -19.87 29.62
C LYS A 353 -22.91 -20.68 28.50
N ALA A 354 -22.08 -21.47 27.81
CA ALA A 354 -22.46 -22.21 26.62
C ALA A 354 -21.78 -23.59 26.57
N LEU A 355 -22.07 -24.38 25.53
CA LEU A 355 -21.46 -25.68 25.30
C LEU A 355 -19.94 -25.58 25.33
N THR A 356 -19.25 -26.56 25.92
CA THR A 356 -17.79 -26.63 25.90
C THR A 356 -17.36 -27.83 25.06
N VAL A 357 -16.57 -27.54 24.03
CA VAL A 357 -16.08 -28.52 23.05
C VAL A 357 -14.57 -28.61 23.17
N PHE A 358 -14.08 -29.83 23.37
CA PHE A 358 -12.66 -30.15 23.41
C PHE A 358 -12.23 -30.75 22.09
N THR A 359 -11.08 -30.33 21.58
CA THR A 359 -10.51 -30.81 20.32
C THR A 359 -9.10 -31.33 20.54
N ASP A 360 -8.76 -32.43 19.88
CA ASP A 360 -7.43 -33.04 19.94
C ASP A 360 -7.17 -33.79 18.61
N ALA A 361 -5.91 -34.02 18.25
CA ALA A 361 -5.54 -34.90 17.16
C ALA A 361 -4.34 -35.80 17.49
N CYS A 362 -4.43 -37.03 17.01
CA CYS A 362 -3.37 -38.01 17.13
C CYS A 362 -2.61 -38.15 15.81
N GLY A 363 -1.38 -37.64 15.76
CA GLY A 363 -0.50 -37.75 14.60
C GLY A 363 -0.18 -39.20 14.17
N ALA A 364 -0.07 -40.13 15.12
CA ALA A 364 0.26 -41.54 14.84
C ALA A 364 -0.91 -42.32 14.21
N SER A 365 -2.16 -41.96 14.57
CA SER A 365 -3.35 -42.63 14.03
C SER A 365 -4.05 -41.84 12.94
N HIS A 366 -3.55 -40.64 12.62
CA HIS A 366 -4.17 -39.68 11.71
C HIS A 366 -5.63 -39.40 12.08
N LYS A 367 -5.96 -39.40 13.38
CA LYS A 367 -7.32 -39.16 13.86
C LYS A 367 -7.40 -37.77 14.45
N SER A 368 -8.51 -37.12 14.15
CA SER A 368 -8.90 -35.85 14.73
C SER A 368 -10.18 -36.08 15.52
N VAL A 369 -10.26 -35.51 16.71
CA VAL A 369 -11.28 -35.83 17.69
C VAL A 369 -11.90 -34.55 18.19
N ILE A 370 -13.23 -34.54 18.27
CA ILE A 370 -13.97 -33.55 19.06
C ILE A 370 -14.80 -34.28 20.10
N THR A 371 -14.81 -33.77 21.34
CA THR A 371 -15.65 -34.31 22.41
C THR A 371 -16.33 -33.18 23.16
N TRP A 372 -17.59 -33.41 23.54
CA TRP A 372 -18.40 -32.44 24.25
C TRP A 372 -19.33 -33.18 25.19
N LYS A 373 -19.85 -32.46 26.18
CA LYS A 373 -20.89 -32.97 27.06
C LYS A 373 -22.24 -32.48 26.55
N ASP A 374 -23.10 -33.40 26.13
CA ASP A 374 -24.43 -33.05 25.63
C ASP A 374 -25.25 -32.37 26.76
N PRO A 375 -25.75 -31.12 26.54
CA PRO A 375 -26.55 -30.42 27.53
C PRO A 375 -27.83 -31.16 27.93
N GLN A 376 -28.44 -31.93 27.02
CA GLN A 376 -29.71 -32.63 27.25
C GLN A 376 -29.49 -33.95 27.99
N THR A 377 -28.63 -34.81 27.48
CA THR A 377 -28.40 -36.14 28.06
C THR A 377 -27.39 -36.15 29.21
N GLN A 378 -26.58 -35.08 29.34
CA GLN A 378 -25.45 -34.99 30.28
C GLN A 378 -24.38 -36.07 30.08
N LEU A 379 -24.39 -36.77 28.93
CA LEU A 379 -23.39 -37.76 28.56
C LEU A 379 -22.28 -37.15 27.71
N TRP A 380 -21.11 -37.81 27.73
CA TRP A 380 -19.99 -37.43 26.88
C TRP A 380 -20.17 -38.03 25.49
N GLU A 381 -20.17 -37.15 24.49
CA GLU A 381 -20.20 -37.53 23.08
C GLU A 381 -18.83 -37.29 22.45
N LYS A 382 -18.54 -38.05 21.40
CA LYS A 382 -17.29 -37.92 20.64
C LYS A 382 -17.54 -38.14 19.17
N ASP A 383 -16.80 -37.39 18.38
CA ASP A 383 -16.77 -37.52 16.93
C ASP A 383 -15.31 -37.64 16.50
N ILE A 384 -15.00 -38.73 15.81
CA ILE A 384 -13.63 -39.13 15.45
C ILE A 384 -13.58 -39.33 13.95
N VAL A 385 -12.74 -38.54 13.29
CA VAL A 385 -12.54 -38.61 11.84
C VAL A 385 -11.08 -38.81 11.53
N LYS A 386 -10.79 -39.73 10.61
CA LYS A 386 -9.44 -39.93 10.09
C LYS A 386 -9.14 -38.84 9.05
N VAL A 387 -8.05 -38.11 9.25
CA VAL A 387 -7.62 -36.98 8.41
C VAL A 387 -6.24 -37.27 7.89
N GLU A 388 -6.11 -37.37 6.57
CA GLU A 388 -4.80 -37.53 5.94
C GLU A 388 -3.99 -36.23 6.03
N GLY A 389 -2.69 -36.36 6.26
CA GLY A 389 -1.77 -35.23 6.33
C GLY A 389 -1.01 -35.13 7.65
N SER A 390 -0.47 -33.94 7.91
CA SER A 390 0.34 -33.68 9.10
C SER A 390 -0.51 -33.56 10.36
N PRO A 391 0.09 -33.70 11.56
CA PRO A 391 -0.62 -33.45 12.82
C PRO A 391 -1.32 -32.08 12.85
N GLN A 392 -0.72 -31.04 12.27
CA GLN A 392 -1.32 -29.70 12.18
C GLN A 392 -2.62 -29.68 11.35
N VAL A 393 -2.70 -30.48 10.29
CA VAL A 393 -3.92 -30.62 9.48
C VAL A 393 -5.01 -31.31 10.29
N ALA A 394 -4.65 -32.36 11.03
CA ALA A 394 -5.61 -33.10 11.85
C ALA A 394 -6.15 -32.25 13.02
N GLU A 395 -5.28 -31.46 13.68
CA GLU A 395 -5.69 -30.49 14.72
C GLU A 395 -6.66 -29.45 14.17
N LEU A 396 -6.28 -28.83 13.05
CA LEU A 396 -7.12 -27.80 12.43
C LEU A 396 -8.46 -28.39 11.94
N ALA A 397 -8.45 -29.61 11.42
CA ALA A 397 -9.67 -30.31 11.01
C ALA A 397 -10.60 -30.59 12.19
N ALA A 398 -10.08 -30.90 13.38
CA ALA A 398 -10.91 -31.03 14.59
C ALA A 398 -11.61 -29.70 14.92
N VAL A 399 -10.86 -28.59 14.88
CA VAL A 399 -11.37 -27.25 15.13
C VAL A 399 -12.44 -26.84 14.11
N VAL A 400 -12.17 -26.99 12.81
CA VAL A 400 -13.13 -26.66 11.74
C VAL A 400 -14.43 -27.45 11.92
N ARG A 401 -14.32 -28.76 12.18
CA ARG A 401 -15.52 -29.59 12.44
C ARG A 401 -16.31 -29.17 13.66
N ALA A 402 -15.65 -28.67 14.71
CA ALA A 402 -16.38 -28.12 15.86
C ALA A 402 -17.27 -26.94 15.43
N PHE A 403 -16.75 -26.02 14.61
CA PHE A 403 -17.54 -24.90 14.07
C PHE A 403 -18.63 -25.34 13.08
N GLU A 404 -18.38 -26.35 12.26
CA GLU A 404 -19.40 -26.91 11.35
C GLU A 404 -20.55 -27.58 12.11
N LYS A 405 -20.23 -28.25 13.24
CA LYS A 405 -21.20 -29.00 14.03
C LYS A 405 -22.05 -28.12 14.95
N PHE A 406 -21.47 -27.05 15.48
CA PHE A 406 -22.11 -26.18 16.46
C PHE A 406 -22.29 -24.76 15.91
N PRO A 407 -23.48 -24.41 15.37
CA PRO A 407 -23.76 -23.07 14.86
C PRO A 407 -24.00 -22.04 15.98
N GLU A 408 -24.36 -22.50 17.18
CA GLU A 408 -24.58 -21.67 18.36
C GLU A 408 -23.25 -21.29 19.03
N PRO A 409 -23.18 -20.18 19.79
CA PRO A 409 -21.97 -19.83 20.54
C PRO A 409 -21.51 -20.96 21.46
N PHE A 410 -20.22 -21.30 21.45
CA PHE A 410 -19.62 -22.34 22.29
C PHE A 410 -18.21 -21.97 22.77
N ASN A 411 -17.73 -22.65 23.81
CA ASN A 411 -16.35 -22.56 24.29
C ASN A 411 -15.52 -23.64 23.60
N LEU A 412 -14.54 -23.24 22.79
CA LEU A 412 -13.57 -24.15 22.18
C LEU A 412 -12.35 -24.29 23.09
N ILE A 413 -11.98 -25.53 23.43
CA ILE A 413 -10.77 -25.86 24.18
C ILE A 413 -9.88 -26.75 23.31
N THR A 414 -8.66 -26.29 23.05
CA THR A 414 -7.65 -26.99 22.26
C THR A 414 -6.30 -26.88 22.97
N ASP A 415 -5.51 -27.95 22.92
CA ASP A 415 -4.10 -27.97 23.33
C ASP A 415 -3.15 -27.59 22.19
N SER A 416 -3.66 -27.47 20.95
CA SER A 416 -2.92 -27.01 19.78
C SER A 416 -2.78 -25.49 19.77
N ALA A 417 -1.58 -25.00 20.11
CA ALA A 417 -1.23 -23.58 19.96
C ALA A 417 -1.39 -23.08 18.51
N TYR A 418 -1.21 -23.96 17.52
CA TYR A 418 -1.45 -23.66 16.11
C TYR A 418 -2.94 -23.45 15.83
N GLY A 419 -3.80 -24.38 16.26
CA GLY A 419 -5.25 -24.27 16.11
C GLY A 419 -5.81 -23.03 16.81
N ALA A 420 -5.40 -22.80 18.06
CA ALA A 420 -5.76 -21.59 18.81
C ALA A 420 -5.32 -20.30 18.10
N GLY A 421 -4.09 -20.28 17.57
CA GLY A 421 -3.55 -19.15 16.82
C GLY A 421 -4.34 -18.84 15.54
N VAL A 422 -4.70 -19.88 14.78
CA VAL A 422 -5.55 -19.76 13.59
C VAL A 422 -6.92 -19.20 13.94
N VAL A 423 -7.62 -19.82 14.90
CA VAL A 423 -8.97 -19.39 15.32
C VAL A 423 -8.94 -17.95 15.79
N SER A 424 -7.95 -17.58 16.61
CA SER A 424 -7.83 -16.21 17.10
C SER A 424 -7.79 -15.20 15.95
N ARG A 425 -7.25 -15.58 14.77
CA ARG A 425 -7.08 -14.69 13.63
C ARG A 425 -8.09 -14.87 12.51
N ALA A 426 -8.92 -15.91 12.53
CA ALA A 426 -9.78 -16.32 11.42
C ALA A 426 -10.86 -15.30 11.06
N GLU A 427 -11.30 -14.47 12.01
CA GLU A 427 -12.37 -13.50 11.80
C GLU A 427 -12.05 -12.54 10.64
N GLN A 428 -12.81 -12.68 9.54
CA GLN A 428 -12.67 -11.91 8.29
C GLN A 428 -11.24 -11.91 7.72
N ALA A 429 -10.44 -12.93 8.05
CA ALA A 429 -9.04 -13.00 7.67
C ALA A 429 -8.89 -13.07 6.16
N VAL A 430 -7.92 -12.33 5.64
CA VAL A 430 -7.42 -12.52 4.29
C VAL A 430 -6.34 -13.58 4.32
N LEU A 431 -6.54 -14.65 3.55
CA LEU A 431 -5.57 -15.71 3.36
C LEU A 431 -4.62 -15.37 2.22
N SER A 432 -3.33 -15.63 2.43
CA SER A 432 -2.37 -15.72 1.33
C SER A 432 -2.50 -17.07 0.65
N GLU A 433 -2.09 -17.18 -0.62
CA GLU A 433 -1.90 -18.48 -1.26
C GLU A 433 -0.93 -19.34 -0.43
N VAL A 434 -1.27 -20.63 -0.26
CA VAL A 434 -0.47 -21.60 0.51
C VAL A 434 -0.12 -22.77 -0.40
N SER A 435 1.14 -23.23 -0.33
CA SER A 435 1.62 -24.40 -1.10
C SER A 435 0.98 -25.72 -0.68
N ASN A 436 0.47 -25.81 0.57
CA ASN A 436 -0.28 -26.95 1.07
C ASN A 436 -1.78 -26.74 0.84
N SER A 437 -2.31 -27.42 -0.18
CA SER A 437 -3.72 -27.35 -0.58
C SER A 437 -4.69 -27.83 0.52
N ALA A 438 -4.32 -28.85 1.29
CA ALA A 438 -5.18 -29.38 2.36
C ALA A 438 -5.39 -28.35 3.48
N LEU A 439 -4.32 -27.66 3.90
CA LEU A 439 -4.42 -26.56 4.88
C LEU A 439 -5.19 -25.37 4.32
N PHE A 440 -4.95 -25.03 3.05
CA PHE A 440 -5.64 -23.91 2.42
C PHE A 440 -7.16 -24.15 2.37
N ASN A 441 -7.59 -25.35 2.00
CA ASN A 441 -9.01 -25.71 1.94
C ASN A 441 -9.67 -25.63 3.32
N LEU A 442 -9.00 -26.13 4.37
CA LEU A 442 -9.53 -26.05 5.74
C LEU A 442 -9.65 -24.61 6.27
N LEU A 443 -8.80 -23.69 5.80
CA LEU A 443 -8.85 -22.29 6.20
C LEU A 443 -9.86 -21.47 5.38
N SER A 444 -10.21 -21.94 4.18
CA SER A 444 -11.08 -21.24 3.24
C SER A 444 -12.56 -21.63 3.37
N ASN A 445 -12.85 -22.75 4.02
CA ASN A 445 -14.18 -23.13 4.50
C ASN A 445 -14.52 -22.35 5.77
#